data_AF-A0A841M4S8-F1
#
_entry.id   AF-A0A841M4S8-F1
#
_cell.length_a   1.000
_cell.length_b   1.000
_cell.length_c   1.000
_cell.angle_alpha   90.00
_cell.angle_beta   90.00
_cell.angle_gamma   90.00
#
_symmetry.space_group_name_H-M   'P 1'
#
loop_
_entity.id
_entity.type
_entity.pdbx_description
1 polymer ?
#
loop_
_entity_poly.entity_id
_entity_poly.type
_entity_poly.pdbx_seq_one_letter_code
_entity_poly.pdbx_strand_id
1 'polypeptide(L)' 'MSDQNQAEIRLALARLKQDHEDFDVAINAMIATGCDMLRIQRMKKKKLALKDKQQELESQIIPDIIA' A
#
# COMPACT_ATOMS: atom_id res chain seq x y z
N MET A 1 16.17 -18.07 0.52
CA MET A 1 14.87 -17.84 -0.17
C MET A 1 15.06 -18.20 -1.62
N SER A 2 14.20 -19.01 -2.22
CA SER A 2 14.25 -19.29 -3.67
C SER A 2 13.94 -18.00 -4.44
N ASP A 3 14.53 -17.81 -5.62
CA ASP A 3 14.24 -16.69 -6.54
C ASP A 3 12.73 -16.57 -6.82
N GLN A 4 12.03 -17.70 -6.81
CA GLN A 4 10.58 -17.79 -6.99
C GLN A 4 9.82 -17.13 -5.83
N ASN A 5 10.31 -17.29 -4.59
CA ASN A 5 9.74 -16.65 -3.42
C ASN A 5 9.95 -15.14 -3.45
N GLN A 6 11.11 -14.66 -3.95
CA GLN A 6 11.34 -13.23 -4.14
C GLN A 6 10.43 -12.64 -5.23
N ALA A 7 10.21 -13.37 -6.32
CA ALA A 7 9.32 -12.93 -7.39
C ALA A 7 7.87 -12.78 -6.88
N GLU A 8 7.38 -13.74 -6.09
CA GLU A 8 6.05 -13.69 -5.48
C GLU A 8 5.89 -12.48 -4.54
N ILE A 9 6.88 -12.22 -3.68
CA ILE A 9 6.83 -11.06 -2.76
C ILE A 9 6.86 -9.75 -3.55
N ARG A 10 7.66 -9.64 -4.62
CA ARG A 10 7.68 -8.44 -5.49
C ARG A 10 6.34 -8.23 -6.19
N LEU A 11 5.67 -9.30 -6.62
CA LEU A 11 4.38 -9.25 -7.28
C LEU A 11 3.27 -8.83 -6.29
N ALA A 12 3.31 -9.39 -5.08
CA ALA A 12 2.45 -8.97 -3.98
C ALA A 12 2.66 -7.49 -3.62
N LEU A 13 3.91 -7.03 -3.58
CA LEU A 13 4.27 -5.64 -3.35
C LEU A 13 3.70 -4.72 -4.45
N ALA A 14 3.87 -5.08 -5.72
CA ALA A 14 3.36 -4.31 -6.85
C ALA A 14 1.83 -4.16 -6.77
N ARG A 15 1.13 -5.25 -6.42
CA ARG A 15 -0.32 -5.22 -6.22
C ARG A 15 -0.72 -4.31 -5.06
N LEU A 16 -0.04 -4.41 -3.93
CA LEU A 16 -0.27 -3.52 -2.79
C LEU A 16 -0.01 -2.04 -3.12
N LYS A 17 1.00 -1.74 -3.95
CA LYS A 17 1.30 -0.39 -4.45
C LYS A 17 0.18 0.15 -5.31
N GLN A 18 -0.32 -0.66 -6.23
CA GLN A 18 -1.47 -0.30 -7.06
C GLN A 18 -2.72 -0.03 -6.20
N ASP A 19 -3.05 -0.94 -5.27
CA ASP A 19 -4.19 -0.77 -4.38
C ASP A 19 -4.08 0.55 -3.58
N HIS A 20 -2.88 0.87 -3.09
CA HIS A 20 -2.63 2.12 -2.36
C HIS A 20 -2.82 3.37 -3.22
N GLU A 21 -2.42 3.34 -4.49
CA GLU A 21 -2.65 4.42 -5.45
C GLU A 21 -4.14 4.60 -5.76
N ASP A 22 -4.87 3.50 -5.93
CA ASP A 22 -6.33 3.51 -6.10
C ASP A 22 -7.04 4.13 -4.90
N PHE A 23 -6.59 3.81 -3.67
CA PHE A 23 -7.10 4.46 -2.46
C PHE A 23 -6.85 5.96 -2.46
N ASP A 24 -5.71 6.42 -2.99
CA ASP A 24 -5.38 7.84 -3.06
C ASP A 24 -6.29 8.58 -4.05
N VAL A 25 -6.49 8.00 -5.22
CA VAL A 25 -7.42 8.52 -6.23
C VAL A 25 -8.84 8.58 -5.66
N ALA A 26 -9.29 7.52 -4.99
CA ALA A 26 -10.60 7.48 -4.35
C ALA A 26 -10.76 8.55 -3.26
N ILE A 27 -9.74 8.75 -2.41
CA ILE A 27 -9.75 9.79 -1.37
C ILE A 27 -9.82 11.18 -2.01
N ASN A 28 -9.04 11.44 -3.05
CA ASN A 28 -9.04 12.72 -3.75
C ASN A 28 -10.40 12.99 -4.41
N ALA A 29 -11.01 11.99 -5.04
CA ALA A 29 -12.36 12.09 -5.58
C ALA A 29 -13.41 12.35 -4.49
N MET A 30 -13.30 11.69 -3.34
CA MET A 30 -14.17 11.93 -2.18
C MET A 30 -14.03 13.34 -1.63
N ILE A 31 -12.81 13.89 -1.61
CA ILE A 31 -12.56 15.29 -1.20
C ILE A 31 -13.19 16.25 -2.21
N ALA A 32 -12.96 16.03 -3.51
CA ALA A 32 -13.48 16.88 -4.58
C ALA A 32 -15.01 16.90 -4.64
N THR A 33 -15.66 15.77 -4.31
CA THR A 33 -17.12 15.64 -4.26
C THR A 33 -17.75 16.17 -2.96
N GLY A 34 -16.94 16.60 -1.99
CA GLY A 34 -17.44 17.07 -0.69
C GLY A 34 -18.02 15.95 0.19
N CYS A 35 -17.45 14.74 0.10
CA CYS A 35 -17.88 13.61 0.92
C CYS A 35 -17.60 13.84 2.41
N ASP A 36 -18.33 13.13 3.27
CA ASP A 36 -18.20 13.23 4.73
C ASP A 36 -16.76 12.95 5.20
N MET A 37 -16.25 13.84 6.06
CA MET A 37 -14.94 13.76 6.69
C MET A 37 -14.71 12.41 7.39
N LEU A 38 -15.73 11.82 8.02
CA LEU A 38 -15.62 10.51 8.66
C LEU A 38 -15.34 9.40 7.65
N ARG A 39 -15.94 9.46 6.46
CA ARG A 39 -15.68 8.49 5.39
C ARG A 39 -14.26 8.66 4.84
N ILE A 40 -13.84 9.90 4.61
CA ILE A 40 -12.47 10.22 4.16
C ILE A 40 -11.44 9.72 5.19
N GLN A 41 -11.67 9.92 6.49
CA GLN A 41 -10.79 9.43 7.55
C GLN A 41 -10.69 7.90 7.57
N ARG A 42 -11.82 7.18 7.40
CA ARG A 42 -11.81 5.72 7.29
C ARG A 42 -11.00 5.23 6.10
N MET A 43 -11.12 5.91 4.95
CA MET A 43 -10.34 5.58 3.75
C MET A 43 -8.85 5.83 3.96
N LYS A 44 -8.47 6.97 4.56
CA LYS A 44 -7.08 7.27 4.94
C LYS A 44 -6.51 6.23 5.90
N LYS A 45 -7.30 5.75 6.86
CA LYS A 45 -6.89 4.66 7.77
C LYS A 45 -6.64 3.35 7.04
N LYS A 46 -7.49 2.99 6.07
CA LYS A 46 -7.27 1.81 5.21
C LYS A 46 -6.01 1.96 4.36
N LYS A 47 -5.80 3.14 3.77
CA LYS A 47 -4.60 3.47 3.00
C LYS A 47 -3.32 3.32 3.85
N LEU A 48 -3.34 3.80 5.10
CA LEU A 48 -2.22 3.64 6.04
C LEU A 48 -1.90 2.17 6.29
N ALA A 49 -2.91 1.32 6.54
CA ALA A 49 -2.69 -0.11 6.75
C ALA A 49 -2.09 -0.82 5.51
N LEU A 50 -2.41 -0.37 4.29
CA LEU A 50 -1.76 -0.87 3.08
C LEU A 50 -0.30 -0.44 2.99
N LYS A 51 0.00 0.81 3.35
CA LYS A 51 1.38 1.31 3.43
C LYS A 51 2.21 0.52 4.44
N ASP A 52 1.65 0.24 5.62
CA ASP A 52 2.35 -0.54 6.65
C ASP A 52 2.67 -1.96 6.14
N LYS A 53 1.72 -2.60 5.43
CA LYS A 53 1.95 -3.90 4.78
C LYS A 53 2.99 -3.85 3.66
N GLN A 54 3.00 -2.78 2.85
CA GLN A 54 4.03 -2.59 1.84
C GLN A 54 5.40 -2.51 2.51
N GLN A 55 5.52 -1.73 3.58
CA GLN A 55 6.79 -1.56 4.29
C GLN A 55 7.28 -2.86 4.92
N GLU A 56 6.36 -3.69 5.44
CA GLU A 56 6.69 -5.02 5.95
C GLU A 56 7.18 -5.97 4.84
N LEU A 57 6.54 -5.97 3.66
CA LEU A 57 7.00 -6.77 2.51
C LEU A 57 8.29 -6.23 1.90
N GLU A 58 8.47 -4.91 1.84
CA GLU A 58 9.72 -4.27 1.40
C GLU A 58 10.86 -4.65 2.33
N SER A 59 10.63 -4.66 3.64
CA SER A 59 11.63 -5.13 4.62
C SER A 59 12.04 -6.60 4.40
N GLN A 60 11.11 -7.45 3.95
CA GLN A 60 11.40 -8.86 3.62
C GLN A 60 12.15 -9.06 2.30
N ILE A 61 12.03 -8.12 1.34
CA ILE A 61 12.80 -8.14 0.07
C ILE A 61 14.14 -7.40 0.22
N ILE A 62 14.17 -6.34 1.03
CA ILE A 62 15.31 -5.47 1.31
C ILE A 62 16.01 -5.80 2.67
N PRO A 63 16.19 -7.06 3.13
CA PRO A 63 17.10 -7.30 4.26
C PRO A 63 18.57 -6.97 3.91
N ASP A 64 18.93 -6.94 2.63
CA ASP A 64 20.33 -7.05 2.17
C ASP A 64 20.98 -5.72 1.71
N ILE A 65 20.31 -4.57 1.89
CA ILE A 65 20.81 -3.25 1.43
C ILE A 65 21.10 -2.29 2.60
N ILE A 66 20.69 -2.62 3.82
CA ILE A 66 20.91 -1.81 5.03
C ILE A 66 21.58 -2.66 6.13
N ALA A 67 22.70 -3.29 5.79
CA ALA A 67 23.68 -3.85 6.72
C ALA A 67 24.96 -3.02 6.70
#